data_AF-A0A932GQA6-F1
#
_entry.id   AF-A0A932GQA6-F1
#
_cell.length_a   1.000
_cell.length_b   1.000
_cell.length_c   1.000
_cell.angle_alpha   90.00
_cell.angle_beta   90.00
_cell.angle_gamma   90.00
#
_symmetry.space_group_name_H-M   'P 1'
#
loop_
_entity.id
_entity.type
_entity.pdbx_description
1 polymer ?
#
loop_
_entity_poly.entity_id
_entity_poly.type
_entity_poly.pdbx_seq_one_letter_code
_entity_poly.pdbx_strand_id
1 'polypeptide(L)'
;MGGLPANRTVNGFAVNPADPKVMYAAMRDGLFKNVDAGEKWKPVGKGLKNLAAVAVNPKQPSGVYASTASGVIFRSTDGGTTWERQR
;
A
#
# COMPACT_ATOMS: atom_id res chain seq x y z
N MET A 1 -14.80 -7.01 9.95
CA MET A 1 -13.89 -6.34 9.00
C MET A 1 -12.47 -6.69 9.41
N GLY A 2 -11.85 -7.67 8.74
CA GLY A 2 -10.66 -8.35 9.26
C GLY A 2 -9.35 -7.78 8.71
N GLY A 3 -8.41 -7.49 9.60
CA GLY A 3 -6.99 -7.36 9.27
C GLY A 3 -6.39 -5.94 9.30
N LEU A 4 -7.21 -4.88 9.24
CA LEU A 4 -6.73 -3.52 9.55
C LEU A 4 -6.71 -3.32 11.07
N PRO A 5 -5.70 -2.64 11.64
CA PRO A 5 -5.71 -2.27 13.04
C PRO A 5 -6.92 -1.38 13.39
N ALA A 6 -7.63 -1.70 14.48
CA ALA A 6 -8.74 -0.90 14.95
C ALA A 6 -8.28 0.46 15.51
N ASN A 7 -9.14 1.48 15.43
CA ASN A 7 -8.88 2.84 15.92
C ASN A 7 -7.61 3.50 15.33
N ARG A 8 -7.34 3.26 14.04
CA ARG A 8 -6.22 3.87 13.30
C ARG A 8 -6.71 4.53 12.01
N THR A 9 -5.98 5.56 11.57
CA THR A 9 -6.29 6.31 10.35
C THR A 9 -5.69 5.63 9.12
N VAL A 10 -6.49 5.56 8.05
CA VAL A 10 -6.01 5.28 6.69
C VAL A 10 -5.64 6.62 6.05
N ASN A 11 -4.36 6.81 5.76
CA ASN A 11 -3.85 8.07 5.20
C ASN A 11 -3.95 8.09 3.67
N GLY A 12 -3.78 6.92 3.03
CA GLY A 12 -3.89 6.76 1.60
C GLY A 12 -4.54 5.44 1.23
N PHE A 13 -5.29 5.44 0.13
CA PHE A 13 -5.96 4.26 -0.38
C PHE A 13 -5.80 4.20 -1.90
N ALA A 14 -5.48 3.01 -2.43
CA ALA A 14 -5.34 2.80 -3.87
C ALA A 14 -5.90 1.44 -4.28
N VAL A 15 -6.54 1.41 -5.45
CA VAL A 15 -7.11 0.22 -6.06
C VAL A 15 -6.30 -0.13 -7.30
N ASN A 16 -6.01 -1.40 -7.50
CA ASN A 16 -5.38 -1.87 -8.73
C ASN A 16 -6.39 -1.76 -9.89
N PRO A 17 -6.08 -1.03 -10.96
CA PRO A 17 -7.03 -0.80 -12.05
C PRO A 17 -7.25 -2.02 -12.96
N ALA A 18 -6.37 -3.01 -12.94
CA ALA A 18 -6.56 -4.27 -13.68
C ALA A 18 -7.33 -5.33 -12.87
N ASP A 19 -7.30 -5.23 -11.54
CA ASP A 19 -8.07 -6.11 -10.65
C ASP A 19 -8.52 -5.34 -9.40
N PRO A 20 -9.77 -4.85 -9.36
CA PRO A 20 -10.30 -4.09 -8.24
C PRO A 20 -10.33 -4.84 -6.90
N LYS A 21 -10.14 -6.17 -6.90
CA LYS A 21 -10.00 -6.94 -5.66
C LYS A 21 -8.67 -6.67 -4.97
N VAL A 22 -7.67 -6.22 -5.72
CA VAL A 22 -6.36 -5.85 -5.19
C VAL A 22 -6.36 -4.38 -4.79
N MET A 23 -6.23 -4.13 -3.48
CA MET A 23 -6.28 -2.78 -2.91
C MET A 23 -5.16 -2.59 -1.89
N TYR A 24 -4.78 -1.34 -1.66
CA TYR A 24 -3.74 -0.94 -0.74
C TYR A 24 -4.23 0.16 0.19
N ALA A 25 -3.86 0.07 1.47
CA ALA A 25 -4.12 1.07 2.49
C ALA A 25 -2.80 1.47 3.15
N ALA A 26 -2.41 2.74 3.00
CA ALA A 26 -1.26 3.36 3.63
C ALA A 26 -1.66 3.89 5.02
N MET A 27 -0.95 3.46 6.05
CA MET A 27 -1.21 3.84 7.44
C MET A 27 0.10 4.19 8.15
N ARG A 28 -0.02 4.73 9.37
CA ARG A 28 1.13 4.94 10.25
C ARG A 28 1.86 3.63 10.57
N ASP A 29 1.10 2.55 10.74
CA ASP A 29 1.62 1.21 11.09
C ASP A 29 2.27 0.48 9.91
N GLY A 30 2.12 0.99 8.68
CA GLY A 30 2.71 0.41 7.47
C GLY A 30 1.72 0.35 6.32
N LEU A 31 2.03 -0.48 5.34
CA LEU A 31 1.17 -0.72 4.19
C LEU A 31 0.38 -2.01 4.38
N PHE A 32 -0.91 -1.97 4.07
CA PHE A 32 -1.77 -3.14 4.07
C PHE A 32 -2.28 -3.40 2.65
N LYS A 33 -2.38 -4.67 2.28
CA LYS A 33 -2.90 -5.13 0.98
C LYS A 33 -4.10 -6.02 1.20
N ASN A 34 -5.10 -5.84 0.35
CA ASN A 34 -6.22 -6.76 0.17
C ASN A 34 -6.13 -7.39 -1.22
N VAL A 35 -6.53 -8.66 -1.35
CA VAL A 35 -6.61 -9.38 -2.64
C VAL A 35 -7.97 -10.07 -2.83
N ASP A 36 -8.86 -9.93 -1.86
CA ASP A 36 -10.12 -10.66 -1.72
C ASP A 36 -11.30 -9.66 -1.58
N ALA A 37 -11.31 -8.60 -2.40
CA ALA A 37 -12.42 -7.63 -2.49
C ALA A 37 -12.82 -6.94 -1.16
N GLY A 38 -11.90 -6.73 -0.24
CA GLY A 38 -12.16 -6.04 1.03
C GLY A 38 -12.37 -6.96 2.24
N GLU A 39 -12.36 -8.28 2.06
CA GLU A 39 -12.63 -9.23 3.15
C GLU A 39 -11.50 -9.30 4.18
N LYS A 40 -10.24 -9.40 3.71
CA LYS A 40 -9.05 -9.56 4.57
C LYS A 40 -7.89 -8.66 4.15
N TRP A 41 -7.46 -7.80 5.06
CA TRP A 41 -6.26 -6.97 4.89
C TRP A 41 -5.05 -7.66 5.52
N LYS A 42 -3.91 -7.65 4.82
CA LYS A 42 -2.65 -8.22 5.28
C LYS A 42 -1.55 -7.16 5.24
N PRO A 43 -0.70 -7.05 6.27
CA PRO A 43 0.45 -6.15 6.21
C PRO A 43 1.43 -6.61 5.12
N VAL A 44 1.94 -5.66 4.34
CA VAL A 44 2.95 -5.85 3.28
C VAL A 44 4.01 -4.75 3.38
N GLY A 45 5.08 -4.83 2.58
CA GLY A 45 6.14 -3.82 2.60
C GLY A 45 6.86 -3.75 3.94
N LYS A 46 7.45 -4.87 4.36
CA LYS A 46 8.21 -4.99 5.62
C LYS A 46 9.18 -3.82 5.78
N GLY A 47 9.10 -3.12 6.90
CA GLY A 47 9.96 -1.97 7.21
C GLY A 47 9.39 -0.61 6.79
N LEU A 48 8.37 -0.57 5.93
CA LEU A 48 7.63 0.67 5.65
C LEU A 48 6.79 1.08 6.86
N LYS A 49 6.90 2.33 7.27
CA LYS A 49 6.15 2.93 8.37
C LYS A 49 5.87 4.40 8.08
N ASN A 50 4.90 4.98 8.79
CA ASN A 50 4.54 6.39 8.66
C ASN A 50 4.18 6.78 7.22
N LEU A 51 3.47 5.91 6.51
CA LEU A 51 3.07 6.17 5.14
C LEU A 51 1.93 7.19 5.11
N ALA A 52 2.07 8.18 4.24
CA ALA A 52 1.11 9.24 4.00
C ALA A 52 0.27 8.98 2.75
N ALA A 53 0.85 8.34 1.72
CA ALA A 53 0.14 8.03 0.49
C ALA A 53 0.58 6.70 -0.13
N VAL A 54 -0.27 6.16 -0.99
CA VAL A 54 0.01 5.01 -1.86
C VAL A 54 -0.64 5.24 -3.23
N ALA A 55 0.01 4.81 -4.30
CA ALA A 55 -0.52 4.85 -5.66
C ALA A 55 -0.12 3.58 -6.43
N VAL A 56 -1.00 3.13 -7.33
CA VAL A 56 -0.73 2.01 -8.24
C VAL A 56 -0.56 2.56 -9.65
N ASN A 57 0.46 2.11 -10.38
CA ASN A 57 0.69 2.48 -11.76
C ASN A 57 -0.43 1.88 -12.64
N PRO A 58 -1.22 2.70 -13.36
CA PRO A 58 -2.36 2.21 -14.12
C PRO A 58 -2.00 1.41 -15.37
N LYS A 59 -0.79 1.58 -15.90
CA LYS A 59 -0.30 0.84 -17.07
C LYS A 59 0.42 -0.46 -16.70
N GLN A 60 0.97 -0.52 -15.48
CA GLN A 60 1.68 -1.68 -14.97
C GLN A 60 1.35 -1.85 -13.48
N PRO A 61 0.25 -2.54 -13.13
CA PRO A 61 -0.26 -2.55 -11.75
C PRO A 61 0.62 -3.25 -10.70
N SER A 62 1.67 -3.98 -11.13
CA SER A 62 2.71 -4.44 -10.20
C SER A 62 3.60 -3.29 -9.71
N GLY A 63 3.61 -2.15 -10.41
CA GLY A 63 4.25 -0.92 -10.01
C GLY A 63 3.44 -0.19 -8.95
N VAL A 64 3.93 -0.17 -7.72
CA VAL A 64 3.29 0.53 -6.60
C VAL A 64 4.25 1.54 -6.01
N TYR A 65 3.74 2.72 -5.66
CA TYR A 65 4.49 3.78 -5.01
C TYR A 65 3.87 4.07 -3.65
N ALA A 66 4.72 4.35 -2.67
CA ALA A 66 4.29 4.79 -1.35
C ALA A 66 5.20 5.91 -0.87
N SER A 67 4.68 6.85 -0.09
CA SER A 67 5.46 7.97 0.43
C SER A 67 5.20 8.21 1.90
N THR A 68 6.19 8.79 2.59
CA THR A 68 6.03 9.35 3.93
C THR A 68 5.65 10.83 3.84
N ALA A 69 5.08 11.36 4.92
CA ALA A 69 4.82 12.80 5.03
C ALA A 69 6.11 13.66 4.99
N SER A 70 7.27 13.05 5.29
CA SER A 70 8.59 13.68 5.24
C SER A 70 9.25 13.67 3.86
N GLY A 71 8.53 13.23 2.81
CA GLY A 71 9.02 13.26 1.43
C GLY A 71 9.85 12.04 0.99
N VAL A 72 9.95 10.99 1.80
CA VAL A 72 10.61 9.75 1.35
C VAL A 72 9.66 9.00 0.43
N ILE A 73 10.15 8.59 -0.74
CA ILE A 73 9.40 7.82 -1.73
C ILE A 73 9.97 6.40 -1.81
N PHE A 74 9.10 5.42 -1.83
CA PHE A 74 9.41 4.02 -2.07
C PHE A 74 8.69 3.54 -3.33
N ARG A 75 9.36 2.67 -4.08
CA ARG A 75 8.79 2.01 -5.27
C ARG A 75 8.88 0.49 -5.09
N SER A 76 7.81 -0.18 -5.51
CA SER A 76 7.76 -1.63 -5.70
C SER A 76 7.46 -1.93 -7.16
N THR A 77 8.01 -3.03 -7.68
CA THR A 77 7.76 -3.55 -9.03
C THR A 77 7.03 -4.90 -9.03
N ASP A 78 6.76 -5.46 -7.85
CA ASP A 78 6.20 -6.78 -7.61
C ASP A 78 4.90 -6.74 -6.78
N GLY A 79 4.15 -5.64 -6.90
CA GLY A 79 2.85 -5.49 -6.27
C GLY A 79 2.91 -5.28 -4.76
N GLY A 80 3.99 -4.67 -4.26
CA GLY A 80 4.19 -4.28 -2.87
C GLY A 80 4.89 -5.33 -1.99
N THR A 81 5.49 -6.35 -2.60
CA THR A 81 6.21 -7.42 -1.88
C THR A 81 7.60 -6.94 -1.47
N THR A 82 8.34 -6.36 -2.40
CA THR A 82 9.65 -5.73 -2.16
C THR A 82 9.64 -4.24 -2.52
N TRP A 83 10.52 -3.47 -1.89
CA TRP A 83 10.52 -2.01 -1.97
C TRP A 83 11.92 -1.45 -2.02
N GLU A 84 12.10 -0.47 -2.90
CA GLU A 84 13.32 0.31 -3.04
C GLU A 84 13.03 1.77 -2.73
N ARG A 85 13.83 2.34 -1.82
CA ARG A 85 13.81 3.77 -1.57
C ARG A 85 14.34 4.50 -2.80
N GLN A 86 13.55 5.43 -3.30
CA GLN A 86 13.97 6.30 -4.41
C GLN A 86 14.84 7.43 -3.85
N ARG A 87 15.90 7.78 -4.59
CA ARG A 87 16.80 8.90 -4.28
C ARG A 87 16.34 10.14 -5.02
#